data_AF-A0A968SVE1-F1
#
_entry.id   AF-A0A968SVE1-F1
#
_cell.length_a   1.000
_cell.length_b   1.000
_cell.length_c   1.000
_cell.angle_alpha   90.00
_cell.angle_beta   90.00
_cell.angle_gamma   90.00
#
_symmetry.space_group_name_H-M   'P 1'
#
loop_
_entity.id
_entity.type
_entity.pdbx_description
1 polymer ?
#
loop_
_entity_poly.entity_id
_entity_poly.type
_entity_poly.pdbx_seq_one_letter_code
_entity_poly.pdbx_strand_id
1 'polypeptide(L)'
;RHLLDSRETLLNILDELATPVLPLLPGIVMSPIVGSVDTRRMLQMTTTLLHSVDQEKARVALIDITGVPVVDTHVASALIDLARSARLMGCRSVIVGIRPETAQAMIGLGIDLSEFITHATLADGLRTALTIVGYRLERHPKEQRNGGYSEASARALTILPNV
;
A
#
# COMPACT_ATOMS: atom_id res chain seq x y z
N ARG A 1 -9.32 37.32 8.98
CA ARG A 1 -8.29 36.58 9.75
C ARG A 1 -8.84 35.22 10.18
N HIS A 2 -9.91 35.16 10.98
CA HIS A 2 -10.55 33.92 11.42
C HIS A 2 -10.93 32.90 10.31
N LEU A 3 -11.45 33.36 9.16
CA LEU A 3 -11.79 32.49 8.01
C LEU A 3 -10.57 31.93 7.26
N LEU A 4 -9.45 32.66 7.25
CA LEU A 4 -8.20 32.18 6.65
C LEU A 4 -7.55 31.15 7.58
N ASP A 5 -7.53 31.43 8.89
CA ASP A 5 -7.05 30.48 9.90
C ASP A 5 -7.88 29.18 9.90
N SER A 6 -9.21 29.26 9.76
CA SER A 6 -10.06 28.06 9.68
C SER A 6 -9.85 27.28 8.37
N ARG A 7 -9.58 27.95 7.24
CA ARG A 7 -9.26 27.28 5.97
C ARG A 7 -7.90 26.60 6.06
N GLU A 8 -6.90 27.28 6.61
CA GLU A 8 -5.55 26.74 6.80
C GLU A 8 -5.55 25.57 7.80
N THR A 9 -6.35 25.65 8.86
CA THR A 9 -6.62 24.54 9.78
C THR A 9 -7.27 23.35 9.07
N LEU A 10 -8.29 23.60 8.23
CA LEU A 10 -8.94 22.52 7.46
C LEU A 10 -7.95 21.88 6.47
N LEU A 11 -7.12 22.68 5.79
CA LEU A 11 -6.08 22.16 4.91
C LEU A 11 -5.06 21.32 5.67
N ASN A 12 -4.61 21.76 6.85
CA ASN A 12 -3.69 20.99 7.69
C ASN A 12 -4.31 19.69 8.22
N ILE A 13 -5.58 19.69 8.63
CA ILE A 13 -6.28 18.45 9.04
C ILE A 13 -6.44 17.50 7.85
N LEU A 14 -6.76 18.02 6.66
CA LEU A 14 -6.81 17.21 5.45
C LEU A 14 -5.44 16.63 5.10
N ASP A 15 -4.35 17.39 5.31
CA ASP A 15 -2.96 16.92 5.15
C ASP A 15 -2.59 15.84 6.19
N GLU A 16 -2.99 16.00 7.45
CA GLU A 16 -2.78 14.99 8.51
C GLU A 16 -3.53 13.69 8.24
N LEU A 17 -4.71 13.76 7.62
CA LEU A 17 -5.49 12.62 7.17
C LEU A 17 -5.03 12.05 5.82
N ALA A 18 -4.08 12.71 5.14
CA ALA A 18 -3.85 12.48 3.72
C ALA A 18 -3.15 11.16 3.37
N THR A 19 -2.58 10.42 4.31
CA THR A 19 -1.88 9.17 3.95
C THR A 19 -2.00 8.15 5.08
N PRO A 20 -3.22 7.62 5.33
CA PRO A 20 -3.45 6.74 6.45
C PRO A 20 -2.62 5.47 6.26
N VAL A 21 -1.80 5.13 7.26
CA VAL A 21 -1.16 3.82 7.32
C VAL A 21 -2.05 2.94 8.19
N LEU A 22 -2.57 1.87 7.59
CA LEU A 22 -3.59 1.02 8.20
C LEU A 22 -3.03 -0.39 8.40
N PRO A 23 -3.12 -0.98 9.61
CA PRO A 23 -2.88 -2.40 9.77
C PRO A 23 -3.97 -3.18 9.04
N LEU A 24 -3.59 -4.04 8.10
CA LEU A 24 -4.54 -4.90 7.37
C LEU A 24 -4.71 -6.25 8.05
N LEU A 25 -3.58 -6.87 8.41
CA LEU A 25 -3.49 -8.21 8.97
C LEU A 25 -2.21 -8.28 9.84
N PRO A 26 -2.08 -9.29 10.73
CA PRO A 26 -0.87 -9.46 11.51
C PRO A 26 0.39 -9.49 10.62
N GLY A 27 1.30 -8.54 10.86
CA GLY A 27 2.54 -8.38 10.09
C GLY A 27 2.39 -7.70 8.72
N ILE A 28 1.21 -7.16 8.37
CA ILE A 28 0.96 -6.45 7.10
C ILE A 28 0.29 -5.10 7.38
N VAL A 29 0.93 -4.02 6.91
CA VAL A 29 0.36 -2.66 6.89
C VAL A 29 0.13 -2.20 5.45
N MET A 30 -0.76 -1.24 5.25
CA MET A 30 -1.08 -0.66 3.95
C MET A 30 -1.11 0.86 4.03
N SER A 31 -0.56 1.53 3.02
CA SER A 31 -0.61 2.97 2.84
C SER A 31 -1.05 3.31 1.41
N PRO A 32 -2.31 3.75 1.22
CA PRO A 32 -2.74 4.30 -0.06
C PRO A 32 -2.23 5.74 -0.22
N ILE A 33 -1.74 6.04 -1.42
CA ILE A 33 -1.35 7.38 -1.84
C ILE A 33 -2.41 7.91 -2.81
N VAL A 34 -3.12 8.98 -2.41
CA VAL A 34 -4.26 9.51 -3.16
C VAL A 34 -4.04 10.96 -3.55
N GLY A 35 -4.20 11.30 -4.83
CA GLY A 35 -4.13 12.68 -5.30
C GLY A 35 -2.69 13.15 -5.56
N SER A 36 -2.47 14.47 -5.54
CA SER A 36 -1.15 15.05 -5.75
C SER A 36 -0.24 14.78 -4.56
N VAL A 37 0.98 14.33 -4.84
CA VAL A 37 1.99 14.00 -3.85
C VAL A 37 3.15 14.95 -4.03
N ASP A 38 3.56 15.60 -2.95
CA ASP A 38 4.75 16.44 -2.90
C ASP A 38 5.74 15.91 -1.86
N THR A 39 6.91 16.56 -1.78
CA THR A 39 7.97 16.19 -0.85
C THR A 39 7.52 16.22 0.62
N ARG A 40 6.71 17.19 1.03
CA ARG A 40 6.24 17.32 2.41
C ARG A 40 5.37 16.12 2.78
N ARG A 41 4.43 15.77 1.91
CA ARG A 41 3.55 14.62 2.12
C ARG A 41 4.31 13.30 2.12
N MET A 42 5.33 13.16 1.27
CA MET A 42 6.20 11.97 1.29
C MET A 42 6.98 11.82 2.60
N LEU A 43 7.48 12.92 3.18
CA LEU A 43 8.17 12.89 4.48
C LEU A 43 7.22 12.48 5.62
N GLN A 44 6.00 13.03 5.62
CA GLN A 44 4.96 12.65 6.57
C GLN A 44 4.60 11.17 6.44
N MET A 45 4.32 10.71 5.21
CA MET A 45 4.04 9.30 4.92
C MET A 45 5.19 8.39 5.37
N THR A 46 6.43 8.79 5.12
CA THR A 46 7.61 8.04 5.56
C THR A 46 7.63 7.89 7.07
N THR A 47 7.45 8.98 7.80
CA THR A 47 7.43 8.97 9.27
C THR A 47 6.31 8.07 9.81
N THR A 48 5.09 8.24 9.30
CA THR A 48 3.92 7.47 9.73
C THR A 48 4.05 5.99 9.40
N LEU A 49 4.55 5.64 8.21
CA LEU A 49 4.71 4.26 7.80
C LEU A 49 5.78 3.56 8.62
N LEU A 50 6.93 4.20 8.84
CA LEU A 50 7.98 3.63 9.66
C LEU A 50 7.53 3.44 11.12
N HIS A 51 6.76 4.38 11.66
CA HIS A 51 6.17 4.25 12.99
C HIS A 51 5.19 3.07 13.07
N SER A 52 4.29 2.94 12.10
CA SER A 52 3.35 1.81 12.03
C SER A 52 4.06 0.47 11.85
N VAL A 53 5.15 0.41 11.08
CA VAL A 53 5.97 -0.79 10.95
C VAL A 53 6.53 -1.24 12.30
N ASP A 54 7.03 -0.31 13.11
CA ASP A 54 7.52 -0.64 14.46
C ASP A 54 6.40 -1.05 15.42
N GLN A 55 5.29 -0.31 15.44
CA GLN A 55 4.16 -0.60 16.33
C GLN A 55 3.49 -1.94 16.02
N GLU A 56 3.21 -2.21 14.75
CA GLU A 56 2.49 -3.40 14.29
C GLU A 56 3.42 -4.60 14.04
N LYS A 57 4.74 -4.41 14.23
CA LYS A 57 5.79 -5.38 13.87
C LYS A 57 5.58 -5.90 12.44
N ALA A 58 5.32 -4.96 11.54
CA ALA A 58 4.99 -5.28 10.16
C ALA A 58 6.21 -5.86 9.44
N ARG A 59 6.00 -6.96 8.73
CA ARG A 59 7.00 -7.57 7.83
C ARG A 59 6.77 -7.18 6.38
N VAL A 60 5.58 -6.65 6.07
CA VAL A 60 5.23 -6.17 4.74
C VAL A 60 4.48 -4.85 4.83
N ALA A 61 4.87 -3.91 3.99
CA ALA A 61 4.17 -2.65 3.74
C ALA A 61 3.63 -2.62 2.30
N LEU A 62 2.31 -2.58 2.15
CA LEU A 62 1.62 -2.41 0.86
C LEU A 62 1.44 -0.93 0.57
N ILE A 63 2.00 -0.46 -0.53
CA ILE A 63 1.92 0.94 -0.97
C ILE A 63 1.09 0.99 -2.25
N ASP A 64 -0.08 1.60 -2.18
CA ASP A 64 -0.99 1.71 -3.32
C ASP A 64 -0.88 3.10 -3.95
N ILE A 65 -0.38 3.16 -5.19
CA ILE A 65 -0.22 4.41 -5.94
C ILE A 65 -1.26 4.58 -7.06
N THR A 66 -2.35 3.80 -7.06
CA THR A 66 -3.39 3.85 -8.10
C THR A 66 -3.96 5.26 -8.31
N GLY A 67 -3.99 6.06 -7.24
CA GLY A 67 -4.46 7.44 -7.20
C GLY A 67 -3.41 8.51 -7.49
N VAL A 68 -2.18 8.12 -7.84
CA VAL A 68 -1.07 9.04 -8.14
C VAL A 68 -0.91 9.15 -9.66
N PRO A 69 -1.32 10.28 -10.28
CA PRO A 69 -1.33 10.40 -11.73
C PRO A 69 0.07 10.50 -12.35
N VAL A 70 1.01 11.13 -11.65
CA VAL A 70 2.39 11.35 -12.11
C VAL A 70 3.34 11.13 -10.95
N VAL A 71 4.41 10.38 -11.19
CA VAL A 71 5.52 10.22 -10.26
C VAL A 71 6.74 10.88 -10.89
N ASP A 72 7.21 11.95 -10.26
CA ASP A 72 8.46 12.60 -10.63
C ASP A 72 9.66 11.98 -9.90
N THR A 73 10.86 12.51 -10.18
CA THR A 73 12.10 12.03 -9.57
C THR A 73 12.18 12.27 -8.06
N HIS A 74 11.53 13.31 -7.53
CA HIS A 74 11.55 13.61 -6.09
C HIS A 74 10.67 12.64 -5.31
N VAL A 75 9.45 12.42 -5.78
CA VAL A 75 8.51 11.44 -5.19
C VAL A 75 9.10 10.04 -5.29
N ALA A 76 9.69 9.68 -6.43
CA ALA A 76 10.36 8.40 -6.60
C ALA A 76 11.54 8.21 -5.64
N SER A 77 12.41 9.20 -5.48
CA SER A 77 13.53 9.13 -4.53
C SER A 77 13.01 8.92 -3.11
N ALA A 78 11.98 9.67 -2.70
CA ALA A 78 11.41 9.52 -1.37
C ALA A 78 10.76 8.14 -1.15
N LEU A 79 10.11 7.56 -2.17
CA LEU A 79 9.60 6.19 -2.13
C LEU A 79 10.73 5.17 -1.96
N ILE A 80 11.83 5.31 -2.72
CA ILE A 80 12.99 4.42 -2.63
C ILE A 80 13.63 4.50 -1.23
N ASP A 81 13.81 5.71 -0.70
CA ASP A 81 14.37 5.91 0.64
C ASP A 81 13.45 5.35 1.73
N LEU A 82 12.12 5.47 1.57
CA LEU A 82 11.13 4.81 2.40
C LEU A 82 11.30 3.28 2.37
N ALA A 83 11.37 2.68 1.19
CA ALA A 83 11.52 1.22 1.05
C ALA A 83 12.82 0.72 1.69
N ARG A 84 13.93 1.43 1.50
CA ARG A 84 15.21 1.13 2.14
C ARG A 84 15.11 1.21 3.66
N SER A 85 14.48 2.27 4.17
CA SER A 85 14.28 2.46 5.61
C SER A 85 13.41 1.36 6.21
N ALA A 86 12.29 1.00 5.56
CA ALA A 86 11.43 -0.10 5.98
C ALA A 86 12.19 -1.45 5.98
N ARG A 87 13.03 -1.69 4.96
CA ARG A 87 13.86 -2.89 4.85
C ARG A 87 14.88 -3.00 5.98
N LEU A 88 15.48 -1.89 6.42
CA LEU A 88 16.38 -1.88 7.59
C LEU A 88 15.65 -2.32 8.87
N MET A 89 14.34 -2.11 8.96
CA MET A 89 13.49 -2.56 10.06
C MET A 89 12.92 -3.97 9.86
N GLY A 90 13.36 -4.69 8.82
CA GLY A 90 12.89 -6.04 8.52
C GLY A 90 11.54 -6.10 7.78
N CYS A 91 11.07 -4.97 7.24
CA CYS A 91 9.82 -4.86 6.50
C CYS A 91 10.06 -4.77 4.99
N ARG A 92 9.39 -5.61 4.20
CA ARG A 92 9.46 -5.58 2.73
C ARG A 92 8.38 -4.66 2.17
N SER A 93 8.75 -3.82 1.20
CA SER A 93 7.79 -2.94 0.52
C SER A 93 7.24 -3.58 -0.75
N VAL A 94 5.92 -3.56 -0.88
CA VAL A 94 5.18 -4.02 -2.06
C VAL A 94 4.43 -2.82 -2.62
N ILE A 95 4.68 -2.48 -3.89
CA ILE A 95 3.99 -1.36 -4.55
C ILE A 95 2.96 -1.90 -5.55
N VAL A 96 1.78 -1.28 -5.56
CA VAL A 96 0.67 -1.64 -6.46
C VAL A 96 0.09 -0.43 -7.16
N GLY A 97 -0.62 -0.67 -8.27
CA GLY A 97 -1.37 0.41 -8.94
C GLY A 97 -0.55 1.29 -9.88
N ILE A 98 0.65 0.85 -10.30
CA ILE A 98 1.44 1.56 -11.31
C ILE A 98 0.68 1.50 -12.65
N ARG A 99 0.24 2.66 -13.14
CA ARG A 99 -0.42 2.79 -14.45
C ARG A 99 0.60 2.72 -15.59
N PRO A 100 0.21 2.30 -16.81
CA PRO A 100 1.12 2.22 -17.96
C PRO A 100 1.88 3.52 -18.24
N GLU A 101 1.21 4.67 -18.19
CA GLU A 101 1.80 5.98 -18.46
C GLU A 101 2.81 6.35 -17.38
N THR A 102 2.50 6.04 -16.12
CA THR A 102 3.40 6.24 -14.98
C THR A 102 4.65 5.36 -15.08
N ALA A 103 4.50 4.08 -15.46
CA ALA A 103 5.62 3.18 -15.69
C ALA A 103 6.54 3.68 -16.81
N GLN A 104 5.98 4.12 -17.93
CA GLN A 104 6.74 4.68 -19.04
C GLN A 104 7.50 5.95 -18.63
N ALA A 105 6.84 6.85 -17.89
CA ALA A 105 7.47 8.05 -17.36
C ALA A 105 8.64 7.71 -16.41
N MET A 106 8.45 6.74 -15.51
CA MET A 106 9.51 6.30 -14.59
C MET A 106 10.74 5.78 -15.34
N ILE A 107 10.56 4.97 -16.38
CA ILE A 107 11.66 4.50 -17.23
C ILE A 107 12.34 5.67 -17.94
N GLY A 108 11.57 6.60 -18.52
CA GLY A 108 12.11 7.80 -19.17
C GLY A 108 12.91 8.71 -18.24
N LEU A 109 12.57 8.74 -16.95
CA LEU A 109 13.25 9.50 -15.91
C LEU A 109 14.41 8.74 -15.25
N GLY A 110 14.64 7.47 -15.61
CA GLY A 110 15.69 6.64 -15.00
C GLY A 110 15.39 6.23 -13.55
N ILE A 111 14.12 6.17 -13.16
CA ILE A 111 13.69 5.73 -11.83
C ILE A 111 13.79 4.22 -11.73
N ASP A 112 14.53 3.72 -10.75
CA ASP A 112 14.64 2.29 -10.43
C ASP A 112 13.85 1.94 -9.16
N LEU A 113 12.87 1.06 -9.30
CA LEU A 113 12.04 0.56 -8.20
C LEU A 113 12.45 -0.84 -7.71
N SER A 114 13.70 -1.26 -7.95
CA SER A 114 14.24 -2.56 -7.53
C SER A 114 14.12 -2.87 -6.02
N GLU A 115 13.99 -1.86 -5.16
CA GLU A 115 13.72 -2.03 -3.73
C GLU A 115 12.27 -2.49 -3.44
N PHE A 116 11.38 -2.41 -4.42
CA PHE A 116 9.97 -2.79 -4.31
C PHE A 116 9.68 -4.11 -5.02
N ILE A 117 8.76 -4.88 -4.45
CA ILE A 117 8.03 -5.89 -5.21
C ILE A 117 6.84 -5.19 -5.89
N THR A 118 6.75 -5.26 -7.22
CA THR A 118 5.67 -4.61 -7.98
C THR A 118 4.56 -5.58 -8.33
N HIS A 119 3.31 -5.18 -8.12
CA HIS A 119 2.14 -5.88 -8.66
C HIS A 119 1.17 -4.91 -9.33
N ALA A 120 0.39 -5.38 -10.30
CA ALA A 120 -0.60 -4.54 -10.97
C ALA A 120 -1.78 -4.19 -10.04
N THR A 121 -2.18 -5.12 -9.17
CA THR A 121 -3.37 -4.97 -8.32
C THR A 121 -3.04 -5.14 -6.84
N LEU A 122 -3.84 -4.49 -5.98
CA LEU A 122 -3.76 -4.69 -4.53
C LEU A 122 -4.01 -6.15 -4.13
N ALA A 123 -4.88 -6.86 -4.86
CA ALA A 123 -5.17 -8.27 -4.58
C ALA A 123 -3.93 -9.16 -4.79
N ASP A 124 -3.15 -8.92 -5.83
CA ASP A 124 -1.89 -9.63 -6.08
C ASP A 124 -0.81 -9.23 -5.09
N GLY A 125 -0.72 -7.94 -4.76
CA GLY A 125 0.17 -7.44 -3.70
C GLY A 125 -0.13 -8.09 -2.34
N LEU A 126 -1.40 -8.19 -1.97
CA LEU A 126 -1.84 -8.84 -0.73
C LEU A 126 -1.51 -10.34 -0.72
N ARG A 127 -1.67 -11.04 -1.86
CA ARG A 127 -1.28 -12.45 -1.97
C ARG A 127 0.21 -12.65 -1.70
N THR A 128 1.05 -11.79 -2.26
CA THR A 128 2.50 -11.80 -2.01
C THR A 128 2.80 -11.47 -0.55
N ALA A 129 2.14 -10.46 0.01
CA ALA A 129 2.29 -10.07 1.41
C ALA A 129 1.97 -11.23 2.36
N LEU A 130 0.82 -11.90 2.15
CA LEU A 130 0.42 -13.09 2.89
C LEU A 130 1.49 -14.19 2.80
N THR A 131 2.01 -14.46 1.60
CA THR A 131 3.05 -15.48 1.40
C THR A 131 4.30 -15.16 2.22
N ILE A 132 4.73 -13.90 2.24
CA ILE A 132 5.89 -13.43 3.02
C ILE A 132 5.67 -13.62 4.52
N VAL A 133 4.44 -13.37 5.01
CA VAL A 133 4.12 -13.53 6.43
C VAL A 133 3.72 -14.96 6.82
N GLY A 134 3.84 -15.92 5.90
CA GLY A 134 3.60 -17.33 6.18
C GLY A 134 2.12 -17.75 6.07
N TYR A 135 1.34 -17.07 5.24
CA TYR A 135 -0.06 -17.40 4.96
C TYR A 135 -0.32 -17.54 3.45
N ARG A 136 -1.41 -18.22 3.10
CA ARG A 136 -1.89 -18.42 1.73
C ARG A 136 -3.40 -18.21 1.65
N LEU A 137 -3.85 -17.81 0.46
CA LEU A 137 -5.26 -17.71 0.12
C LEU A 137 -5.73 -19.01 -0.52
N GLU A 138 -6.68 -19.69 0.12
CA GLU A 138 -7.43 -20.80 -0.49
C GLU A 138 -8.80 -20.33 -0.97
N ARG A 139 -9.20 -20.81 -2.15
CA ARG A 139 -10.59 -20.70 -2.61
C ARG A 139 -11.35 -21.92 -2.12
N HIS A 140 -12.49 -21.70 -1.47
CA HIS A 140 -13.38 -22.82 -1.17
C HIS A 140 -13.89 -23.46 -2.47
N PRO A 141 -13.81 -24.80 -2.62
CA PRO A 141 -14.54 -25.50 -3.66
C PRO A 141 -16.04 -25.23 -3.51
N LYS A 142 -16.78 -25.11 -4.61
CA LYS A 142 -18.24 -24.95 -4.57
C LYS A 142 -18.85 -26.16 -3.83
N GLU A 143 -19.39 -25.96 -2.63
CA GLU A 143 -20.20 -26.99 -1.97
C GLU A 143 -21.49 -27.21 -2.77
N GLN A 144 -21.63 -28.37 -3.41
CA GLN A 144 -22.90 -28.82 -3.96
C GLN A 144 -23.79 -29.27 -2.80
N ARG A 145 -24.53 -28.35 -2.19
CA ARG A 145 -25.68 -28.69 -1.35
C ARG A 145 -26.93 -28.73 -2.21
N ASN A 146 -27.63 -29.87 -2.20
CA ASN A 146 -28.92 -30.05 -2.86
C ASN A 146 -29.94 -29.03 -2.30
N GLY A 147 -30.22 -27.97 -3.06
CA GLY A 147 -31.32 -27.04 -2.81
C GLY A 147 -30.89 -25.60 -2.58
N GLY A 148 -30.94 -24.78 -3.64
CA GLY A 148 -30.98 -23.32 -3.57
C GLY A 148 -29.63 -22.62 -3.55
N TYR A 149 -29.24 -22.02 -4.67
CA TYR A 149 -28.05 -21.19 -4.80
C TYR A 149 -28.22 -19.82 -4.14
N SER A 150 -27.22 -19.39 -3.37
CA SER A 150 -26.90 -17.97 -3.24
C SER A 150 -25.49 -17.77 -3.82
N GLU A 151 -25.38 -16.97 -4.89
CA GLU A 151 -24.11 -16.66 -5.58
C GLU A 151 -23.02 -16.14 -4.63
N ALA A 152 -23.40 -15.57 -3.48
CA ALA A 152 -22.49 -15.03 -2.48
C ALA A 152 -21.58 -16.09 -1.82
N SER A 153 -22.02 -17.35 -1.70
CA SER A 153 -21.23 -18.41 -1.06
C SER A 153 -20.10 -18.95 -1.95
N ALA A 154 -20.14 -18.72 -3.26
CA ALA A 154 -19.21 -19.30 -4.23
C ALA A 154 -17.85 -18.58 -4.33
N ARG A 155 -17.59 -17.55 -3.50
CA ARG A 155 -16.39 -16.69 -3.60
C ARG A 155 -15.65 -16.50 -2.27
N ALA A 156 -15.97 -17.29 -1.24
CA ALA A 156 -15.27 -17.20 0.05
C ALA A 156 -13.77 -17.56 -0.13
N LEU A 157 -12.91 -16.60 0.23
CA LEU A 157 -11.47 -16.79 0.33
C LEU A 157 -11.12 -16.99 1.80
N THR A 158 -10.36 -18.04 2.09
CA THR A 158 -9.87 -18.32 3.44
C THR A 158 -8.37 -18.07 3.50
N ILE A 159 -7.93 -17.35 4.52
CA ILE A 159 -6.51 -17.16 4.82
C ILE A 159 -6.08 -18.29 5.74
N LEU A 160 -5.13 -19.11 5.28
CA LEU A 160 -4.58 -20.23 6.03
C LEU A 160 -3.09 -20.06 6.23
N PRO A 161 -2.50 -20.56 7.32
CA PRO A 161 -1.05 -20.62 7.45
C PRO A 161 -0.43 -21.50 6.35
N ASN A 162 0.81 -21.20 5.99
CA ASN A 162 1.66 -22.07 5.18
C ASN A 162 2.08 -23.23 6.07
N VAL A 163 1.44 -24.39 5.89
CA VAL A 163 1.79 -25.66 6.55
C VAL A 163 3.00 -26.26 5.85
#